data_AF-A0A938GID8-F1
#
_entry.id   AF-A0A938GID8-F1
#
_cell.length_a   1.000
_cell.length_b   1.000
_cell.length_c   1.000
_cell.angle_alpha   90.00
_cell.angle_beta   90.00
_cell.angle_gamma   90.00
#
_symmetry.space_group_name_H-M   'P 1'
#
loop_
_entity.id
_entity.type
_entity.pdbx_description
1 polymer ?
#
loop_
_entity_poly.entity_id
_entity_poly.type
_entity_poly.pdbx_seq_one_letter_code
_entity_poly.pdbx_strand_id
1 'polypeptide(L)'
;MAVETSSPRTPQTQAWLQTIYNRPAEFLGQTVAILNDEKIVLVAPTFRAAREGVARLGLPSGANVTYFHVPQSLPEVCILTLRVRSLKESLWLPLYSVELRGPQGAILQCQMLVDSGADISLISFTSGQELGLHRSDEEVLLTAQGVGGTVAYCLRRLELIIDRVPLHAAVAWCQDAAVDEMILGRKDVFDAFFIEFRQPEKQVAFTPTKTKQASA
;
A
#
# COMPACT_ATOMS: atom_id res chain seq x y z
N MET A 1 -0.70 -22.78 32.77
CA MET A 1 0.19 -21.65 32.45
C MET A 1 -0.16 -21.19 31.05
N ALA A 2 -0.93 -20.11 30.94
CA ALA A 2 -1.27 -19.52 29.65
C ALA A 2 -0.17 -18.53 29.28
N VAL A 3 0.47 -18.73 28.13
CA VAL A 3 1.41 -17.79 27.54
C VAL A 3 0.58 -16.72 26.84
N GLU A 4 0.50 -15.53 27.45
CA GLU A 4 0.02 -14.33 26.77
C GLU A 4 0.99 -14.01 25.61
N THR A 5 0.52 -14.28 24.40
CA THR A 5 1.19 -13.82 23.19
C THR A 5 0.87 -12.33 23.02
N SER A 6 1.83 -11.48 23.36
CA SER A 6 1.77 -10.06 23.04
C SER A 6 1.62 -9.92 21.51
N SER A 7 0.50 -9.40 21.06
CA SER A 7 0.31 -9.03 19.64
C SER A 7 1.45 -8.09 19.21
N PRO A 8 1.99 -8.24 17.98
CA PRO A 8 2.97 -7.29 17.49
C PRO A 8 2.31 -5.91 17.43
N ARG A 9 2.84 -4.95 18.21
CA ARG A 9 2.39 -3.55 18.14
C ARG A 9 2.66 -3.06 16.73
N THR A 10 1.60 -2.82 15.97
CA THR A 10 1.67 -2.01 14.75
C THR A 10 2.30 -0.67 15.15
N PRO A 11 3.35 -0.18 14.47
CA PRO A 11 3.87 1.15 14.75
C PRO A 11 2.74 2.13 14.41
N GLN A 12 2.11 2.70 15.43
CA GLN A 12 1.26 3.88 15.22
C GLN A 12 2.19 4.95 14.68
N THR A 13 1.90 5.45 13.47
CA THR A 13 2.43 6.71 12.99
C THR A 13 2.38 7.73 14.13
N GLN A 14 3.49 8.41 14.42
CA GLN A 14 3.64 9.33 15.55
C GLN A 14 2.45 10.30 15.65
N ALA A 15 1.48 10.00 16.53
CA ALA A 15 0.22 10.74 16.62
C ALA A 15 0.42 12.22 16.98
N TRP A 16 1.51 12.51 17.70
CA TRP A 16 1.95 13.86 18.01
C TRP A 16 2.30 14.67 16.76
N LEU A 17 2.90 14.04 15.74
CA LEU A 17 3.29 14.70 14.50
C LEU A 17 2.06 15.05 13.65
N GLN A 18 1.07 14.15 13.58
CA GLN A 18 -0.22 14.42 12.93
C GLN A 18 -0.95 15.61 13.59
N THR A 19 -0.81 15.75 14.91
CA THR A 19 -1.40 16.87 15.66
C THR A 19 -0.83 18.21 15.22
N ILE A 20 0.48 18.27 14.95
CA ILE A 20 1.17 19.47 14.47
C ILE A 20 0.72 19.80 13.04
N TYR A 21 0.61 18.81 12.15
CA TYR A 21 0.17 19.02 10.77
C TYR A 21 -1.28 19.48 10.63
N ASN A 22 -2.18 18.97 11.48
CA ASN A 22 -3.59 19.35 11.41
C ASN A 22 -3.84 20.77 11.92
N ARG A 23 -2.95 21.30 12.77
CA ARG A 23 -3.10 22.61 13.44
C ARG A 23 -1.77 23.38 13.46
N PRO A 24 -1.13 23.63 12.31
CA PRO A 24 0.25 24.11 12.25
C PRO A 24 0.41 25.47 12.92
N ALA A 25 -0.58 26.35 12.79
CA ALA A 25 -0.59 27.68 13.41
C ALA A 25 -0.33 27.67 14.93
N GLU A 26 -0.66 26.58 15.64
CA GLU A 26 -0.44 26.43 17.08
C GLU A 26 1.03 26.14 17.44
N PHE A 27 1.83 25.67 16.49
CA PHE A 27 3.16 25.12 16.76
C PHE A 27 4.29 25.75 15.94
N LEU A 28 4.01 26.47 14.85
CA LEU A 28 5.04 27.06 13.99
C LEU A 28 6.06 27.90 14.77
N GLY A 29 7.34 27.65 14.53
CA GLY A 29 8.45 28.32 15.19
C GLY A 29 8.66 27.93 16.66
N GLN A 30 7.89 26.99 17.20
CA GLN A 30 7.97 26.57 18.59
C GLN A 30 8.70 25.23 18.73
N THR A 31 9.16 24.93 19.93
CA THR A 31 9.67 23.62 20.35
C THR A 31 8.59 22.88 21.12
N VAL A 32 8.23 21.69 20.65
CA VAL A 32 7.34 20.76 21.36
C VAL A 32 8.16 19.75 22.15
N ALA A 33 7.70 19.39 23.34
CA ALA A 33 8.23 18.27 24.12
C ALA A 33 7.24 17.10 24.07
N ILE A 34 7.75 15.92 23.73
CA ILE A 34 6.98 14.70 23.48
C ILE A 34 7.41 13.64 24.47
N LEU A 35 6.46 13.13 25.25
CA LEU A 35 6.68 12.06 26.21
C LEU A 35 6.56 10.70 25.51
N ASN A 36 7.58 9.87 25.69
CA ASN A 36 7.70 8.50 25.17
C ASN A 36 7.45 8.36 23.66
N ASP A 37 7.70 9.43 22.90
CA ASP A 37 7.40 9.54 21.47
C ASP A 37 5.91 9.34 21.10
N GLU A 38 5.01 9.48 22.08
CA GLU A 38 3.56 9.25 21.90
C GLU A 38 2.75 10.54 22.02
N LYS A 39 3.06 11.40 23.00
CA LYS A 39 2.20 12.52 23.39
C LYS A 39 2.94 13.83 23.58
N ILE A 40 2.45 14.91 22.97
CA ILE A 40 2.91 16.28 23.27
C ILE A 40 2.49 16.64 24.69
N VAL A 41 3.47 16.97 25.54
CA VAL A 41 3.24 17.37 26.94
C VAL A 41 3.49 18.85 27.19
N LEU A 42 4.19 19.53 26.26
CA LEU A 42 4.50 20.94 26.37
C LEU A 42 4.80 21.54 25.00
N VAL A 43 4.45 22.81 24.79
CA VAL A 43 4.88 23.64 23.67
C VAL A 43 5.52 24.89 24.24
N ALA A 44 6.67 25.30 23.72
CA ALA A 44 7.38 26.49 24.18
C ALA A 44 8.14 27.15 23.02
N PRO A 45 8.38 28.48 23.05
CA PRO A 45 9.03 29.19 21.95
C PRO A 45 10.49 28.78 21.72
N THR A 46 11.15 28.19 22.71
CA THR A 46 12.54 27.76 22.61
C THR A 46 12.77 26.42 23.28
N PHE A 47 13.81 25.70 22.85
CA PHE A 47 14.27 24.47 23.50
C PHE A 47 14.55 24.64 24.99
N ARG A 48 15.15 25.77 25.39
CA ARG A 48 15.42 26.08 26.80
C ARG A 48 14.13 26.15 27.61
N ALA A 49 13.15 26.93 27.14
CA ALA A 49 11.87 27.07 27.80
C ALA A 49 11.10 25.74 27.85
N ALA A 50 11.22 24.91 26.80
CA ALA A 50 10.65 23.57 26.77
C ALA A 50 11.26 22.68 27.86
N ARG A 51 12.59 22.64 27.98
CA ARG A 51 13.29 21.84 29.00
C ARG A 51 12.95 22.26 30.43
N GLU A 52 12.94 23.56 30.69
CA GLU A 52 12.57 24.10 32.01
C GLU A 52 11.10 23.83 32.35
N GLY A 53 10.21 23.91 31.37
CA GLY A 53 8.81 23.51 31.52
C GLY A 53 8.66 22.02 31.84
N VAL A 54 9.36 21.15 31.12
CA VAL A 54 9.34 19.70 31.36
C VAL A 54 9.85 19.34 32.75
N ALA A 55 10.92 20.00 33.22
CA ALA A 55 11.44 19.78 34.58
C ALA A 55 10.41 20.09 35.69
N ARG A 56 9.44 20.97 35.41
CA ARG A 56 8.35 21.33 36.34
C ARG A 56 7.15 20.38 36.30
N LEU A 57 7.07 19.50 35.30
CA LEU A 57 5.93 18.59 35.11
C LEU A 57 5.98 17.34 36.01
N GLY A 58 7.08 17.09 36.72
CA GLY A 58 7.19 15.95 37.64
C GLY A 58 6.99 14.60 36.95
N LEU A 59 7.67 14.39 35.81
CA LEU A 59 7.49 13.19 34.99
C LEU A 59 7.91 11.89 35.72
N PRO A 60 7.27 10.75 35.41
CA PRO A 60 7.60 9.48 36.04
C PRO A 60 9.05 9.05 35.75
N SER A 61 9.65 8.35 36.71
CA SER A 61 11.02 7.85 36.58
C SER A 61 11.13 6.88 35.40
N GLY A 62 12.06 7.15 34.48
CA GLY A 62 12.23 6.38 33.22
C GLY A 62 11.48 6.94 32.01
N ALA A 63 10.76 8.06 32.15
CA ALA A 63 10.17 8.78 31.02
C ALA A 63 11.23 9.27 30.03
N ASN A 64 11.05 8.97 28.73
CA ASN A 64 11.85 9.56 27.67
C ASN A 64 11.15 10.81 27.13
N VAL A 65 11.87 11.91 26.96
CA VAL A 65 11.35 13.15 26.41
C VAL A 65 12.12 13.53 25.15
N THR A 66 11.43 13.51 24.02
CA THR A 66 11.95 13.99 22.73
C THR A 66 11.54 15.44 22.54
N TYR A 67 12.46 16.27 22.04
CA TYR A 67 12.17 17.66 21.69
C TYR A 67 12.19 17.82 20.17
N PHE A 68 11.15 18.41 19.60
CA PHE A 68 11.05 18.67 18.17
C PHE A 68 10.80 20.16 17.94
N HIS A 69 11.63 20.78 17.09
CA HIS A 69 11.42 22.17 16.68
C HIS A 69 10.58 22.18 15.41
N VAL A 70 9.48 22.92 15.44
CA VAL A 70 8.57 23.05 14.31
C VAL A 70 9.03 24.25 13.47
N PRO A 71 9.58 24.05 12.26
CA PRO A 71 10.10 25.15 11.46
C PRO A 71 8.96 26.09 11.01
N GLN A 72 9.24 27.39 10.87
CA GLN A 72 8.27 28.35 10.34
C GLN A 72 7.90 28.05 8.88
N SER A 73 8.81 27.43 8.13
CA SER A 73 8.60 26.98 6.76
C SER A 73 7.79 25.68 6.66
N LEU A 74 7.26 25.12 7.76
CA LEU A 74 6.45 23.89 7.71
C LEU A 74 5.33 23.93 6.64
N PRO A 75 4.62 25.05 6.39
CA PRO A 75 3.60 25.11 5.34
C PRO A 75 4.17 24.98 3.91
N GLU A 76 5.44 25.34 3.71
CA GLU A 76 6.18 25.23 2.44
C GLU A 76 6.94 23.90 2.33
N VAL A 77 7.12 23.21 3.46
CA VAL A 77 7.81 21.93 3.56
C VAL A 77 6.78 20.82 3.32
N CYS A 78 6.73 20.35 2.08
CA CYS A 78 6.03 19.11 1.74
C CYS A 78 6.95 17.92 2.05
N ILE A 79 6.99 17.46 3.31
CA ILE A 79 7.57 16.16 3.64
C ILE A 79 6.52 15.10 3.33
N LEU A 80 6.54 14.60 2.11
CA LEU A 80 5.90 13.34 1.79
C LEU A 80 6.65 12.26 2.56
N THR A 81 6.01 11.66 3.57
CA THR A 81 6.45 10.37 4.09
C THR A 81 6.29 9.34 2.99
N LEU A 82 7.30 9.24 2.11
CA LEU A 82 7.41 8.24 1.04
C LEU A 82 7.40 6.84 1.63
N ARG A 83 6.20 6.30 1.76
CA ARG A 83 5.99 4.87 1.93
C ARG A 83 5.94 4.27 0.55
N VAL A 84 7.04 3.65 0.17
CA VAL A 84 7.08 2.67 -0.90
C VAL A 84 6.94 1.32 -0.17
N ARG A 85 5.77 0.75 0.14
CA ARG A 85 4.39 0.83 -0.33
C ARG A 85 3.48 1.84 0.42
N SER A 86 2.68 2.58 -0.36
CA SER A 86 1.57 3.52 -0.05
C SER A 86 1.84 4.88 0.63
N LEU A 87 2.10 5.90 -0.20
CA LEU A 87 1.95 7.35 0.06
C LEU A 87 0.45 7.76 0.19
N LYS A 88 -0.24 7.53 1.32
CA LYS A 88 -1.70 7.80 1.39
C LYS A 88 -2.14 8.80 2.47
N GLU A 89 -2.52 9.98 1.99
CA GLU A 89 -3.57 10.85 2.56
C GLU A 89 -5.00 10.29 2.32
N SER A 90 -5.18 9.28 1.46
CA SER A 90 -6.48 8.65 1.18
C SER A 90 -6.38 7.13 1.23
N LEU A 91 -7.12 6.49 2.15
CA LEU A 91 -7.14 5.03 2.35
C LEU A 91 -7.70 4.24 1.14
N TRP A 92 -8.37 4.89 0.19
CA TRP A 92 -9.04 4.18 -0.91
C TRP A 92 -8.06 3.57 -1.91
N LEU A 93 -8.06 2.24 -2.05
CA LEU A 93 -7.30 1.51 -3.08
C LEU A 93 -8.21 1.27 -4.30
N PRO A 94 -7.70 1.44 -5.53
CA PRO A 94 -8.43 1.09 -6.75
C PRO A 94 -8.47 -0.43 -6.94
N LEU A 95 -9.18 -1.12 -6.06
CA LEU A 95 -9.40 -2.57 -6.15
C LEU A 95 -10.57 -2.84 -7.11
N TYR A 96 -10.45 -3.91 -7.89
CA TYR A 96 -11.52 -4.38 -8.77
C TYR A 96 -11.73 -5.89 -8.63
N SER A 97 -12.99 -6.31 -8.71
CA SER A 97 -13.37 -7.72 -8.71
C SER A 97 -12.95 -8.37 -10.04
N VAL A 98 -12.23 -9.48 -9.94
CA VAL A 98 -11.81 -10.28 -11.09
C VAL A 98 -12.09 -11.74 -10.80
N GLU A 99 -12.66 -12.43 -11.78
CA GLU A 99 -12.68 -13.89 -11.79
C GLU A 99 -11.49 -14.39 -12.61
N LEU A 100 -10.64 -15.20 -11.97
CA LEU A 100 -9.53 -15.90 -12.60
C LEU A 100 -9.92 -17.35 -12.83
N ARG A 101 -9.60 -17.89 -14.01
CA ARG A 101 -9.78 -19.31 -14.31
C ARG A 101 -8.46 -19.99 -14.62
N GLY A 102 -8.24 -21.08 -13.90
CA GLY A 102 -7.11 -21.96 -14.02
C GLY A 102 -7.26 -22.98 -15.15
N PRO A 103 -6.16 -23.63 -15.55
CA PRO A 103 -6.15 -24.53 -16.71
C PRO A 103 -7.05 -25.76 -16.58
N GLN A 104 -7.30 -26.25 -15.36
CA GLN A 104 -8.19 -27.38 -15.09
C GLN A 104 -9.60 -26.95 -14.67
N GLY A 105 -9.98 -25.69 -14.92
CA GLY A 105 -11.32 -25.18 -14.60
C GLY A 105 -11.49 -24.70 -13.15
N ALA A 106 -10.41 -24.63 -12.37
CA ALA A 106 -10.43 -23.95 -11.07
C ALA A 106 -10.82 -22.48 -11.26
N ILE A 107 -11.68 -21.95 -10.39
CA ILE A 107 -12.17 -20.57 -10.46
C ILE A 107 -11.83 -19.86 -9.15
N LEU A 108 -11.20 -18.70 -9.25
CA LEU A 108 -10.88 -17.84 -8.11
C LEU A 108 -11.52 -16.45 -8.31
N GLN A 109 -12.38 -16.06 -7.39
CA GLN A 109 -12.89 -14.69 -7.29
C GLN A 109 -11.96 -13.89 -6.38
N CYS A 110 -11.35 -12.82 -6.89
CA CYS A 110 -10.41 -12.03 -6.11
C CYS A 110 -10.57 -10.52 -6.34
N GLN A 111 -10.01 -9.74 -5.42
CA GLN A 111 -9.82 -8.29 -5.59
C GLN A 111 -8.40 -8.06 -6.07
N MET A 112 -8.25 -7.35 -7.18
CA MET A 112 -6.94 -7.00 -7.74
C MET A 112 -6.77 -5.49 -7.75
N LEU A 113 -5.58 -5.01 -7.37
CA LEU A 113 -5.21 -3.60 -7.46
C LEU A 113 -5.02 -3.20 -8.91
N VAL A 114 -5.79 -2.24 -9.40
CA VAL A 114 -5.61 -1.69 -10.74
C VAL A 114 -4.44 -0.71 -10.71
N ASP A 115 -3.34 -1.08 -11.38
CA ASP A 115 -2.09 -0.33 -11.31
C ASP A 115 -1.52 -0.08 -12.72
N SER A 116 -1.63 1.17 -13.17
CA SER A 116 -1.02 1.60 -14.42
C SER A 116 0.51 1.59 -14.42
N GLY A 117 1.14 1.58 -13.23
CA GLY A 117 2.59 1.46 -13.06
C GLY A 117 3.12 0.04 -13.23
N ALA A 118 2.24 -0.97 -13.24
CA ALA A 118 2.61 -2.35 -13.49
C ALA A 118 2.48 -2.70 -14.97
N ASP A 119 3.57 -3.19 -15.59
CA ASP A 119 3.56 -3.57 -17.00
C ASP A 119 2.70 -4.81 -17.27
N ILE A 120 2.67 -5.75 -16.32
CA ILE A 120 1.94 -7.02 -16.41
C ILE A 120 1.17 -7.27 -15.11
N SER A 121 0.04 -7.95 -15.22
CA SER A 121 -0.73 -8.39 -14.05
C SER A 121 0.07 -9.40 -13.23
N LEU A 122 -0.07 -9.34 -11.91
CA LEU A 122 0.59 -10.21 -10.94
C LEU A 122 -0.46 -10.97 -10.12
N ILE A 123 -0.23 -12.25 -9.91
CA ILE A 123 -0.94 -13.04 -8.89
C ILE A 123 0.04 -13.60 -7.87
N SER A 124 -0.43 -13.73 -6.63
CA SER A 124 0.33 -14.32 -5.54
C SER A 124 0.68 -15.79 -5.79
N PHE A 125 1.68 -16.29 -5.07
CA PHE A 125 2.05 -17.70 -5.12
C PHE A 125 0.84 -18.59 -4.79
N THR A 126 0.17 -18.29 -3.67
CA THR A 126 -0.98 -19.04 -3.16
C THR A 126 -2.15 -19.04 -4.13
N SER A 127 -2.51 -17.90 -4.71
CA SER A 127 -3.60 -17.82 -5.68
C SER A 127 -3.33 -18.65 -6.93
N GLY A 128 -2.07 -18.72 -7.38
CA GLY A 128 -1.73 -19.61 -8.48
C GLY A 128 -1.85 -21.10 -8.12
N GLN A 129 -1.50 -21.49 -6.89
CA GLN A 129 -1.73 -22.87 -6.43
C GLN A 129 -3.22 -23.21 -6.38
N GLU A 130 -4.06 -22.29 -5.87
CA GLU A 130 -5.53 -22.45 -5.85
C GLU A 130 -6.11 -22.59 -7.26
N LEU A 131 -5.51 -21.91 -8.25
CA LEU A 131 -5.85 -22.02 -9.66
C LEU A 131 -5.31 -23.30 -10.33
N GLY A 132 -4.64 -24.19 -9.60
CA GLY A 132 -4.06 -25.42 -10.16
C GLY A 132 -2.81 -25.19 -10.99
N LEU A 133 -2.11 -24.07 -10.77
CA LEU A 133 -0.85 -23.80 -11.43
C LEU A 133 0.27 -24.62 -10.79
N HIS A 134 1.13 -25.14 -11.66
CA HIS A 134 2.33 -25.85 -11.28
C HIS A 134 3.52 -25.21 -11.96
N ARG A 135 4.64 -25.22 -11.26
CA ARG A 135 5.97 -24.89 -11.80
C ARG A 135 6.75 -26.19 -11.90
N SER A 136 7.42 -26.45 -13.02
CA SER A 136 8.39 -27.55 -13.08
C SER A 136 9.74 -27.08 -12.53
N ASP A 137 10.56 -28.01 -12.06
CA ASP A 137 11.85 -27.67 -11.45
C ASP A 137 12.85 -27.09 -12.48
N GLU A 138 12.65 -27.40 -13.76
CA GLU A 138 13.43 -26.91 -14.89
C GLU A 138 12.96 -25.55 -15.42
N GLU A 139 11.85 -25.02 -14.92
CA GLU A 139 11.29 -23.77 -15.42
C GLU A 139 12.11 -22.56 -14.99
N VAL A 140 12.52 -21.74 -15.97
CA VAL A 140 13.31 -20.53 -15.71
C VAL A 140 12.44 -19.46 -15.07
N LEU A 141 12.87 -18.99 -13.89
CA LEU A 141 12.24 -17.87 -13.21
C LEU A 141 12.59 -16.56 -13.90
N LEU A 142 11.56 -15.80 -14.22
CA LEU A 142 11.69 -14.42 -14.65
C LEU A 142 11.73 -13.50 -13.43
N THR A 143 12.23 -12.29 -13.65
CA THR A 143 12.44 -11.32 -12.58
C THR A 143 11.72 -10.02 -12.92
N ALA A 144 10.86 -9.56 -12.02
CA ALA A 144 10.20 -8.26 -12.09
C ALA A 144 10.84 -7.33 -11.06
N GLN A 145 11.17 -6.11 -11.49
CA GLN A 145 11.71 -5.07 -10.62
C GLN A 145 10.63 -4.02 -10.34
N GLY A 146 10.35 -3.80 -9.06
CA GLY A 146 9.44 -2.76 -8.61
C GLY A 146 10.11 -1.84 -7.58
N VAL A 147 9.38 -0.82 -7.15
CA VAL A 147 9.91 0.14 -6.15
C VAL A 147 10.11 -0.53 -4.77
N GLY A 148 9.38 -1.62 -4.49
CA GLY A 148 9.50 -2.42 -3.27
C GLY A 148 10.57 -3.53 -3.30
N GLY A 149 11.33 -3.65 -4.39
CA GLY A 149 12.34 -4.70 -4.57
C GLY A 149 12.08 -5.57 -5.81
N THR A 150 12.63 -6.77 -5.78
CA THR A 150 12.65 -7.68 -6.93
C THR A 150 11.85 -8.94 -6.60
N VAL A 151 10.95 -9.35 -7.50
CA VAL A 151 10.14 -10.56 -7.36
C VAL A 151 10.46 -11.54 -8.48
N ALA A 152 10.68 -12.79 -8.11
CA ALA A 152 10.78 -13.90 -9.05
C ALA A 152 9.37 -14.40 -9.41
N TYR A 153 9.12 -14.66 -10.69
CA TYR A 153 7.81 -15.11 -11.16
C TYR A 153 7.92 -16.08 -12.34
N CYS A 154 6.84 -16.85 -12.52
CA CYS A 154 6.61 -17.66 -13.71
C CYS A 154 5.53 -17.01 -14.56
N LEU A 155 5.71 -16.97 -15.88
CA LEU A 155 4.70 -16.40 -16.77
C LEU A 155 3.61 -17.43 -17.08
N ARG A 156 2.35 -17.03 -16.92
CA ARG A 156 1.19 -17.89 -17.20
C ARG A 156 0.20 -17.15 -18.09
N ARG A 157 -0.61 -17.92 -18.84
CA ARG A 157 -1.75 -17.38 -19.58
C ARG A 157 -3.01 -17.85 -18.85
N LEU A 158 -3.80 -16.92 -18.35
CA LEU A 158 -5.05 -17.21 -17.63
C LEU A 158 -6.22 -16.53 -18.34
N GLU A 159 -7.43 -17.09 -18.20
CA GLU A 159 -8.65 -16.36 -18.51
C GLU A 159 -9.02 -15.50 -17.30
N LEU A 160 -9.15 -14.20 -17.53
CA LEU A 160 -9.65 -13.20 -16.62
C LEU A 160 -11.05 -12.83 -17.07
N ILE A 161 -11.98 -12.66 -16.13
CA ILE A 161 -13.31 -12.13 -16.42
C ILE A 161 -13.51 -10.89 -15.56
N ILE A 162 -13.68 -9.76 -16.25
CA ILE A 162 -13.92 -8.44 -15.67
C ILE A 162 -15.27 -7.96 -16.22
N ASP A 163 -16.25 -7.72 -15.34
CA ASP A 163 -17.62 -7.32 -15.72
C ASP A 163 -18.26 -8.19 -16.83
N ARG A 164 -18.09 -9.52 -16.73
CA ARG A 164 -18.57 -10.53 -17.70
C ARG A 164 -17.87 -10.49 -19.06
N VAL A 165 -16.79 -9.72 -19.20
CA VAL A 165 -15.96 -9.72 -20.40
C VAL A 165 -14.75 -10.64 -20.15
N PRO A 166 -14.70 -11.80 -20.81
CA PRO A 166 -13.53 -12.67 -20.73
C PRO A 166 -12.38 -12.09 -21.56
N LEU A 167 -11.17 -12.21 -21.04
CA LEU A 167 -9.93 -12.04 -21.80
C LEU A 167 -8.88 -13.04 -21.37
N HIS A 168 -8.04 -13.46 -22.30
CA HIS A 168 -6.81 -14.15 -21.93
C HIS A 168 -5.71 -13.13 -21.68
N ALA A 169 -5.08 -13.18 -20.50
CA ALA A 169 -4.00 -12.28 -20.13
C ALA A 169 -2.74 -13.05 -19.75
N ALA A 170 -1.59 -12.49 -20.10
CA ALA A 170 -0.32 -12.92 -19.54
C ALA A 170 -0.23 -12.40 -18.10
N VAL A 171 0.06 -13.30 -17.17
CA VAL A 171 0.07 -13.03 -15.73
C VAL A 171 1.39 -13.51 -15.16
N ALA A 172 2.06 -12.65 -14.41
CA ALA A 172 3.19 -13.01 -13.58
C ALA A 172 2.67 -13.76 -12.34
N TRP A 173 2.97 -15.05 -12.24
CA TRP A 173 2.68 -15.82 -11.04
C TRP A 173 3.88 -15.80 -10.11
N CYS A 174 3.76 -15.03 -9.04
CA CYS A 174 4.82 -14.84 -8.04
C CYS A 174 5.30 -16.18 -7.46
N GLN A 175 6.61 -16.32 -7.26
CA GLN A 175 7.23 -17.51 -6.67
C GLN A 175 7.75 -17.27 -5.24
N ASP A 176 7.43 -16.11 -4.67
CA ASP A 176 7.66 -15.80 -3.27
C ASP A 176 6.33 -15.91 -2.50
N ALA A 177 6.28 -16.85 -1.55
CA ALA A 177 5.11 -17.10 -0.72
C ALA A 177 4.82 -15.97 0.30
N ALA A 178 5.78 -15.08 0.56
CA ALA A 178 5.59 -13.92 1.41
C ALA A 178 4.88 -12.75 0.69
N VAL A 179 4.72 -12.84 -0.63
CA VAL A 179 4.06 -11.82 -1.45
C VAL A 179 2.62 -12.25 -1.75
N ASP A 180 1.67 -11.53 -1.17
CA ASP A 180 0.23 -11.73 -1.31
C ASP A 180 -0.44 -10.76 -2.29
N GLU A 181 0.35 -9.91 -2.95
CA GLU A 181 -0.17 -8.89 -3.84
C GLU A 181 -0.85 -9.46 -5.08
N MET A 182 -1.98 -8.86 -5.44
CA MET A 182 -2.75 -9.15 -6.64
C MET A 182 -2.90 -7.85 -7.43
N ILE A 183 -2.35 -7.80 -8.65
CA ILE A 183 -2.23 -6.56 -9.42
C ILE A 183 -2.78 -6.78 -10.84
N LEU A 184 -3.65 -5.88 -11.30
CA LEU A 184 -4.03 -5.75 -12.70
C LEU A 184 -3.11 -4.71 -13.35
N GLY A 185 -2.17 -5.21 -14.16
CA GLY A 185 -1.23 -4.39 -14.91
C GLY A 185 -1.72 -4.07 -16.32
N ARG A 186 -0.90 -3.34 -17.08
CA ARG A 186 -1.29 -2.80 -18.39
C ARG A 186 -1.46 -3.85 -19.47
N LYS A 187 -0.52 -4.78 -19.60
CA LYS A 187 -0.50 -5.75 -20.69
C LYS A 187 -1.80 -6.58 -20.73
N ASP A 188 -2.38 -6.71 -21.93
CA ASP A 188 -3.65 -7.39 -22.23
C ASP A 188 -4.90 -6.70 -21.64
N VAL A 189 -4.88 -6.27 -20.38
CA VAL A 189 -6.04 -5.67 -19.70
C VAL A 189 -6.34 -4.26 -20.20
N PHE A 190 -5.35 -3.37 -20.23
CA PHE A 190 -5.58 -1.96 -20.59
C PHE A 190 -5.82 -1.78 -22.10
N ASP A 191 -5.43 -2.77 -22.91
CA ASP A 191 -5.78 -2.81 -24.32
C ASP A 191 -7.26 -3.20 -24.52
N ALA A 192 -7.80 -4.04 -23.63
CA ALA A 192 -9.18 -4.54 -23.68
C ALA A 192 -10.20 -3.58 -23.04
N PHE A 193 -9.77 -2.66 -22.18
CA PHE A 193 -10.66 -1.73 -21.48
C PHE A 193 -10.12 -0.30 -21.42
N PHE A 194 -11.01 0.67 -21.61
CA PHE A 194 -10.84 1.99 -21.03
C PHE A 194 -11.07 1.90 -19.52
N ILE A 195 -10.09 2.37 -18.74
CA ILE A 195 -10.10 2.28 -17.28
C ILE A 195 -10.13 3.70 -16.72
N GLU A 196 -11.16 4.01 -15.94
CA GLU A 196 -11.34 5.31 -15.30
C GLU A 196 -11.16 5.20 -13.79
N PHE A 197 -10.35 6.09 -13.21
CA PHE A 197 -10.20 6.25 -11.76
C PHE A 197 -11.04 7.46 -11.32
N ARG A 198 -12.24 7.19 -10.80
CA ARG A 198 -13.17 8.19 -10.28
C ARG A 198 -12.88 8.41 -8.80
N GLN A 199 -11.81 9.16 -8.53
CA GLN A 199 -11.20 9.25 -7.21
C GLN A 199 -12.09 9.92 -6.14
N PRO A 200 -12.82 11.03 -6.42
CA PRO A 200 -13.81 11.57 -5.48
C PRO A 200 -14.91 10.56 -5.12
N GLU A 201 -15.31 9.75 -6.09
CA GLU A 201 -16.33 8.71 -5.95
C GLU A 201 -15.78 7.40 -5.38
N LYS A 202 -14.46 7.29 -5.23
CA LYS A 202 -13.77 6.06 -4.77
C LYS A 202 -14.16 4.84 -5.62
N GLN A 203 -14.21 5.03 -6.93
CA GLN A 203 -14.63 4.02 -7.89
C GLN A 203 -13.60 3.86 -9.01
N VAL A 204 -13.41 2.62 -9.46
CA VAL A 204 -12.79 2.33 -10.75
C VAL A 204 -13.90 1.86 -11.69
N ALA A 205 -13.85 2.27 -12.95
CA ALA A 205 -14.78 1.80 -13.97
C ALA A 205 -14.02 1.21 -15.16
N PHE A 206 -14.47 0.04 -15.61
CA PHE A 206 -13.97 -0.61 -16.82
C PHE A 206 -15.01 -0.48 -17.93
N THR A 207 -14.59 0.04 -19.07
CA THR A 207 -15.42 0.11 -20.29
C THR A 207 -14.69 -0.64 -21.40
N PRO A 208 -15.24 -1.74 -21.95
CA PRO A 208 -14.58 -2.50 -22.99
C PRO A 208 -14.22 -1.61 -24.20
N THR A 209 -12.97 -1.69 -24.66
CA THR A 209 -12.59 -1.12 -25.95
C THR A 209 -13.31 -1.95 -27.00
N LYS A 210 -14.13 -1.34 -27.86
CA LYS A 210 -14.85 -2.09 -28.90
C LYS A 210 -13.83 -2.72 -29.84
N THR A 211 -13.46 -3.97 -29.60
CA THR A 211 -12.59 -4.75 -30.49
C THR A 211 -13.36 -5.99 -30.93
N LYS A 212 -13.91 -5.89 -32.15
CA LYS A 212 -14.67 -6.87 -32.94
C LYS A 212 -15.26 -8.06 -32.17
N GLN A 213 -16.58 -8.05 -32.03
CA GLN A 213 -17.35 -9.30 -32.08
C GLN A 213 -16.78 -10.14 -33.22
N ALA A 214 -16.17 -11.29 -32.90
CA ALA A 214 -15.91 -12.31 -33.88
C ALA A 214 -17.29 -12.73 -34.41
N SER A 215 -17.55 -12.26 -35.63
CA SER A 215 -18.69 -12.63 -36.45
C SER A 215 -18.64 -14.12 -36.77
N ALA A 216 -19.80 -14.77 -36.57
CA ALA A 216 -20.25 -16.07 -37.09
C ALA A 216 -19.53 -17.33 -36.59
#